data_AF-A0A1S2J2K4-F1
#
_entry.id   AF-A0A1S2J2K4-F1
#
_cell.length_a   1.000
_cell.length_b   1.000
_cell.length_c   1.000
_cell.angle_alpha   90.00
_cell.angle_beta   90.00
_cell.angle_gamma   90.00
#
_symmetry.space_group_name_H-M   'P 1'
#
loop_
_entity.id
_entity.type
_entity.pdbx_description
1 polymer ?
#
loop_
_entity_poly.entity_id
_entity_poly.type
_entity_poly.pdbx_seq_one_letter_code
_entity_poly.pdbx_strand_id
1 'polypeptide(L)'
;MAKNTKHTGTKALLLGILTGGRSATPLALLALNRDRKELSGAWQDWPAFRTPLGRGLLIAGAVGEIIGDKLPMTPSRTAATGLIGRATSGAFVGMAIGTTGKRDRRVEGAILGAVGAVIGSYVGLLARKSVTKTTGLRDPLVALAEDAAVIAGTTKVLTSR
;
A
#
# COMPACT_ATOMS: atom_id res chain seq x y z
N MET A 1 -6.22 5.07 -28.87
CA MET A 1 -5.15 5.75 -28.10
C MET A 1 -5.45 5.99 -26.60
N ALA A 2 -6.61 5.59 -26.04
CA ALA A 2 -7.01 5.90 -24.65
C ALA A 2 -6.92 4.74 -23.63
N LYS A 3 -6.43 3.55 -24.04
CA LYS A 3 -6.55 2.33 -23.23
C LYS A 3 -5.56 2.29 -22.06
N ASN A 4 -4.32 2.78 -22.24
CA ASN A 4 -3.26 2.64 -21.22
C ASN A 4 -3.37 3.60 -20.02
N THR A 5 -4.02 4.75 -20.17
CA THR A 5 -4.09 5.79 -19.13
C THR A 5 -5.13 5.49 -18.05
N LYS A 6 -6.18 4.71 -18.36
CA LYS A 6 -7.16 4.27 -17.36
C LYS A 6 -6.56 3.25 -16.37
N HIS A 7 -5.57 2.47 -16.82
CA HIS A 7 -4.95 1.44 -15.98
C HIS A 7 -4.06 2.05 -14.89
N THR A 8 -3.31 3.12 -15.15
CA THR A 8 -2.42 3.74 -14.15
C THR A 8 -3.16 4.32 -12.95
N GLY A 9 -4.22 5.10 -13.19
CA GLY A 9 -5.03 5.70 -12.11
C GLY A 9 -5.76 4.63 -11.28
N THR A 10 -6.32 3.62 -11.95
CA THR A 10 -6.98 2.50 -11.27
C THR A 10 -5.99 1.69 -10.42
N LYS A 11 -4.79 1.40 -10.96
CA LYS A 11 -3.72 0.72 -10.22
C LYS A 11 -3.28 1.54 -9.00
N ALA A 12 -3.11 2.86 -9.14
CA ALA A 12 -2.76 3.74 -8.02
C ALA A 12 -3.82 3.74 -6.92
N LEU A 13 -5.11 3.80 -7.28
CA LEU A 13 -6.21 3.74 -6.32
C LEU A 13 -6.28 2.38 -5.60
N LEU A 14 -6.19 1.27 -6.35
CA LEU A 14 -6.22 -0.09 -5.78
C LEU A 14 -5.03 -0.33 -4.85
N LEU A 15 -3.82 0.07 -5.25
CA LEU A 15 -2.64 -0.01 -4.40
C LEU A 15 -2.75 0.90 -3.18
N GLY A 16 -3.38 2.07 -3.32
CA GLY A 16 -3.79 2.90 -2.20
C GLY A 16 -4.67 2.13 -1.23
N ILE A 17 -5.78 1.55 -1.70
CA ILE A 17 -6.70 0.75 -0.87
C ILE A 17 -5.96 -0.36 -0.11
N LEU A 18 -5.07 -1.07 -0.78
CA LEU A 18 -4.26 -2.13 -0.16
C LEU A 18 -3.28 -1.56 0.87
N THR A 19 -2.72 -0.37 0.63
CA THR A 19 -1.89 0.38 1.58
C THR A 19 -2.67 0.80 2.83
N GLY A 20 -3.97 1.04 2.70
CA GLY A 20 -4.85 1.34 3.84
C GLY A 20 -5.01 0.17 4.83
N GLY A 21 -4.89 -1.07 4.36
CA GLY A 21 -4.88 -2.26 5.22
C GLY A 21 -3.55 -2.45 5.94
N ARG A 22 -2.43 -2.20 5.24
CA ARG A 22 -1.04 -2.23 5.77
C ARG A 22 -0.18 -1.19 5.08
N SER A 23 0.30 -0.18 5.80
CA SER A 23 0.91 1.02 5.19
C SER A 23 2.21 0.72 4.46
N ALA A 24 2.96 -0.29 4.91
CA ALA A 24 4.30 -0.54 4.40
C ALA A 24 4.45 -1.80 3.53
N THR A 25 3.45 -2.69 3.50
CA THR A 25 3.47 -3.89 2.62
C THR A 25 3.52 -3.52 1.13
N PRO A 26 2.73 -2.55 0.63
CA PRO A 26 2.77 -2.20 -0.79
C PRO A 26 4.05 -1.47 -1.19
N LEU A 27 4.67 -0.71 -0.28
CA LEU A 27 6.00 -0.11 -0.49
C LEU A 27 7.09 -1.17 -0.63
N ALA A 28 7.07 -2.18 0.25
CA ALA A 28 8.02 -3.30 0.20
C ALA A 28 7.85 -4.12 -1.09
N LEU A 29 6.61 -4.42 -1.49
CA LEU A 29 6.34 -5.16 -2.74
C LEU A 29 6.73 -4.35 -3.97
N LEU A 30 6.55 -3.03 -3.96
CA LEU A 30 7.06 -2.16 -5.01
C LEU A 30 8.59 -2.20 -5.10
N ALA A 31 9.28 -2.11 -3.96
CA ALA A 31 10.74 -2.22 -3.90
C ALA A 31 11.27 -3.59 -4.39
N LEU A 32 10.58 -4.68 -4.05
CA LEU A 32 10.92 -6.04 -4.50
C LEU A 32 10.70 -6.25 -6.00
N ASN A 33 9.76 -5.53 -6.60
CA ASN A 33 9.47 -5.61 -8.03
C ASN A 33 10.12 -4.49 -8.85
N ARG A 34 11.12 -3.78 -8.27
CA ARG A 34 11.82 -2.67 -8.92
C ARG A 34 12.34 -3.03 -10.30
N ASP A 35 12.95 -4.21 -10.48
CA ASP A 35 13.63 -4.54 -11.73
C ASP A 35 12.70 -5.08 -12.84
N ARG A 36 11.37 -5.06 -12.61
CA ARG A 36 10.39 -5.45 -13.64
C ARG A 36 10.26 -4.37 -14.71
N LYS A 37 10.38 -4.78 -15.98
CA LYS A 37 10.26 -3.89 -17.14
C LYS A 37 8.87 -3.28 -17.25
N GLU A 38 7.83 -4.00 -16.84
CA GLU A 38 6.44 -3.53 -16.86
C GLU A 38 6.14 -2.43 -15.84
N LEU A 39 7.01 -2.27 -14.83
CA LEU A 39 6.93 -1.23 -13.81
C LEU A 39 7.99 -0.14 -14.02
N SER A 40 8.63 -0.09 -15.20
CA SER A 40 9.67 0.90 -15.44
C SER A 40 9.11 2.31 -15.40
N GLY A 41 9.77 3.19 -14.65
CA GLY A 41 9.36 4.57 -14.44
C GLY A 41 10.37 5.32 -13.58
N ALA A 42 10.24 6.64 -13.53
CA ALA A 42 11.19 7.53 -12.85
C ALA A 42 11.39 7.21 -11.36
N TRP A 43 10.42 6.53 -10.73
CA TRP A 43 10.49 6.09 -9.34
C TRP A 43 11.65 5.14 -9.03
N GLN A 44 12.13 4.38 -10.02
CA GLN A 44 13.24 3.43 -9.85
C GLN A 44 14.56 4.14 -9.52
N ASP A 45 14.69 5.41 -9.92
CA ASP A 45 15.89 6.24 -9.71
C ASP A 45 15.83 7.08 -8.44
N TRP A 46 14.69 7.11 -7.75
CA TRP A 46 14.55 7.87 -6.51
C TRP A 46 15.48 7.30 -5.43
N PRO A 47 16.06 8.14 -4.54
CA PRO A 47 17.03 7.69 -3.54
C PRO A 47 16.57 6.50 -2.69
N ALA A 48 15.26 6.47 -2.37
CA ALA A 48 14.61 5.43 -1.59
C ALA A 48 14.62 4.05 -2.30
N PHE A 49 14.55 4.00 -3.63
CA PHE A 49 14.50 2.75 -4.40
C PHE A 49 15.82 2.42 -5.09
N ARG A 50 16.65 3.43 -5.35
CA ARG A 50 17.92 3.27 -6.06
C ARG A 50 18.97 2.50 -5.26
N THR A 51 19.03 2.75 -3.95
CA THR A 51 20.08 2.20 -3.09
C THR A 51 19.62 0.93 -2.36
N PRO A 52 20.51 -0.04 -2.10
CA PRO A 52 20.21 -1.18 -1.23
C PRO A 52 19.77 -0.72 0.17
N LEU A 53 20.40 0.32 0.72
CA LEU A 53 20.06 0.88 2.03
C LEU A 53 18.65 1.48 2.07
N GLY A 54 18.28 2.30 1.08
CA GLY A 54 16.93 2.88 1.00
C GLY A 54 15.84 1.82 0.89
N ARG A 55 16.07 0.78 0.07
CA ARG A 55 15.17 -0.38 -0.02
C ARG A 55 15.09 -1.14 1.30
N GLY A 56 16.24 -1.33 1.96
CA GLY A 56 16.33 -1.94 3.29
C GLY A 56 15.53 -1.17 4.35
N LEU A 57 15.58 0.17 4.33
CA LEU A 57 14.81 1.02 5.25
C LEU A 57 13.30 0.95 4.99
N LEU A 58 12.86 0.89 3.74
CA LEU A 58 11.44 0.70 3.41
C LEU A 58 10.93 -0.67 3.90
N ILE A 59 11.72 -1.72 3.70
CA ILE A 59 11.41 -3.08 4.17
C ILE A 59 11.43 -3.13 5.71
N ALA A 60 12.43 -2.53 6.34
CA ALA A 60 12.54 -2.45 7.80
C ALA A 60 11.39 -1.65 8.41
N GLY A 61 10.95 -0.56 7.76
CA GLY A 61 9.74 0.18 8.13
C GLY A 61 8.50 -0.69 8.05
N ALA A 62 8.40 -1.58 7.05
CA ALA A 62 7.30 -2.54 6.94
C ALA A 62 7.30 -3.59 8.04
N VAL A 63 8.46 -4.12 8.36
CA VAL A 63 8.63 -5.05 9.48
C VAL A 63 8.32 -4.35 10.81
N GLY A 64 8.79 -3.11 10.99
CA GLY A 64 8.53 -2.29 12.17
C GLY A 64 7.05 -1.98 12.37
N GLU A 65 6.30 -1.71 11.30
CA GLU A 65 4.85 -1.54 11.36
C GLU A 65 4.14 -2.83 11.80
N ILE A 66 4.56 -4.00 11.30
CA ILE A 66 4.01 -5.31 11.70
C ILE A 66 4.31 -5.63 13.17
N ILE A 67 5.51 -5.30 13.65
CA ILE A 67 5.91 -5.51 15.06
C ILE A 67 5.17 -4.53 15.98
N GLY A 68 5.11 -3.25 15.61
CA GLY A 68 4.38 -2.20 16.34
C GLY A 68 2.91 -2.52 16.51
N ASP A 69 2.28 -3.12 15.49
CA ASP A 69 0.88 -3.53 15.50
C ASP A 69 0.58 -4.67 16.51
N LYS A 70 1.61 -5.41 16.96
CA LYS A 70 1.49 -6.54 17.89
C LYS A 70 1.84 -6.19 19.34
N LEU A 71 2.37 -4.99 19.60
CA LEU A 71 2.73 -4.54 20.94
C LEU A 71 1.49 -3.99 21.69
N PRO A 72 1.30 -4.31 22.99
CA PRO A 72 0.10 -3.95 23.76
C PRO A 72 -0.06 -2.45 24.05
N MET A 73 0.87 -1.61 23.58
CA MET A 73 0.94 -0.17 23.87
C MET A 73 0.76 0.69 22.61
N THR A 74 -0.09 0.27 21.67
CA THR A 74 -0.42 1.07 20.48
C THR A 74 -1.69 1.92 20.73
N PRO A 75 -1.62 3.26 20.64
CA PRO A 75 -2.82 4.09 20.65
C PRO A 75 -3.71 3.72 19.46
N SER A 76 -5.03 3.90 19.60
CA SER A 76 -6.06 3.35 18.70
C SER A 76 -5.68 3.41 17.21
N ARG A 77 -5.91 2.33 16.46
CA ARG A 77 -5.61 2.16 15.01
C ARG A 77 -6.41 3.09 14.05
N THR A 78 -7.03 4.12 14.63
CA THR A 78 -7.79 5.22 14.00
C THR A 78 -7.36 6.60 14.50
N ALA A 79 -6.34 6.67 15.38
CA ALA A 79 -5.71 7.92 15.75
C ALA A 79 -5.25 8.63 14.47
N ALA A 80 -5.49 9.93 14.39
CA ALA A 80 -5.21 10.75 13.21
C ALA A 80 -3.79 10.52 12.67
N THR A 81 -2.83 10.25 13.56
CA THR A 81 -1.43 9.90 13.24
C THR A 81 -1.29 8.63 12.38
N GLY A 82 -2.03 7.56 12.68
CA GLY A 82 -2.00 6.33 11.89
C GLY A 82 -2.63 6.49 10.50
N LEU A 83 -3.69 7.29 10.40
CA LEU A 83 -4.32 7.58 9.10
C LEU A 83 -3.43 8.46 8.22
N ILE A 84 -2.73 9.44 8.82
CA ILE A 84 -1.74 10.27 8.12
C ILE A 84 -0.62 9.38 7.57
N GLY A 85 -0.07 8.45 8.36
CA GLY A 85 0.94 7.50 7.91
C GLY A 85 0.47 6.61 6.74
N ARG A 86 -0.77 6.13 6.78
CA ARG A 86 -1.34 5.35 5.67
C ARG A 86 -1.55 6.19 4.42
N ALA A 87 -2.06 7.41 4.57
CA ALA A 87 -2.27 8.32 3.46
C ALA A 87 -0.95 8.73 2.79
N THR A 88 0.10 9.00 3.56
CA THR A 88 1.43 9.34 3.01
C THR A 88 2.07 8.14 2.31
N SER A 89 1.99 6.94 2.90
CA SER A 89 2.46 5.72 2.23
C SER A 89 1.68 5.44 0.94
N GLY A 90 0.36 5.57 0.98
CA GLY A 90 -0.50 5.41 -0.20
C GLY A 90 -0.16 6.42 -1.28
N ALA A 91 0.09 7.68 -0.89
CA ALA A 91 0.54 8.72 -1.81
C ALA A 91 1.87 8.36 -2.47
N PHE A 92 2.83 7.84 -1.72
CA PHE A 92 4.14 7.51 -2.24
C PHE A 92 4.09 6.32 -3.22
N VAL A 93 3.31 5.28 -2.90
CA VAL A 93 3.06 4.13 -3.80
C VAL A 93 2.35 4.60 -5.08
N GLY A 94 1.29 5.40 -4.92
CA GLY A 94 0.53 5.94 -6.05
C GLY A 94 1.38 6.86 -6.94
N MET A 95 2.25 7.67 -6.34
CA MET A 95 3.19 8.53 -7.06
C MET A 95 4.15 7.72 -7.93
N ALA A 96 4.71 6.64 -7.37
CA ALA A 96 5.63 5.77 -8.10
C ALA A 96 4.94 5.13 -9.31
N ILE A 97 3.74 4.57 -9.12
CA ILE A 97 2.93 3.99 -10.19
C ILE A 97 2.51 5.03 -11.22
N GLY A 98 2.26 6.27 -10.80
CA GLY A 98 1.98 7.39 -11.69
C GLY A 98 3.11 7.70 -12.69
N THR A 99 4.33 7.22 -12.44
CA THR A 99 5.49 7.40 -13.34
C THR A 99 5.74 6.23 -14.30
N THR A 100 4.99 5.12 -14.21
CA THR A 100 5.18 3.95 -15.08
C THR A 100 4.42 4.02 -16.41
N GLY A 101 3.54 5.00 -16.55
CA GLY A 101 2.76 5.23 -17.77
C GLY A 101 3.49 6.09 -18.81
N LYS A 102 2.94 6.15 -20.03
CA LYS A 102 3.47 6.99 -21.13
C LYS A 102 3.51 8.49 -20.83
N ARG A 103 2.73 8.94 -19.84
CA ARG A 103 2.65 10.34 -19.41
C ARG A 103 2.91 10.36 -17.92
N ASP A 104 3.80 11.25 -17.48
CA ASP A 104 4.05 11.45 -16.06
C ASP A 104 2.77 11.95 -15.38
N ARG A 105 2.26 11.13 -14.46
CA ARG A 105 1.05 11.37 -13.68
C ARG A 105 1.32 11.21 -12.19
N ARG A 106 2.55 11.44 -11.76
CA ARG A 106 2.98 11.29 -10.35
C ARG A 106 2.04 12.00 -9.35
N VAL A 107 1.53 13.19 -9.67
CA VAL A 107 0.61 13.95 -8.80
C VAL A 107 -0.77 13.29 -8.74
N GLU A 108 -1.35 12.93 -9.89
CA GLU A 108 -2.62 12.22 -9.97
C GLU A 108 -2.55 10.88 -9.24
N GLY A 109 -1.46 10.13 -9.46
CA GLY A 109 -1.18 8.87 -8.79
C GLY A 109 -1.04 9.04 -7.27
N ALA A 110 -0.35 10.07 -6.80
CA ALA A 110 -0.21 10.36 -5.37
C ALA A 110 -1.56 10.65 -4.71
N ILE A 111 -2.40 11.47 -5.35
CA ILE A 111 -3.74 11.78 -4.83
C ILE A 111 -4.60 10.52 -4.77
N LEU A 112 -4.65 9.74 -5.86
CA LEU A 112 -5.43 8.51 -5.91
C LEU A 112 -4.94 7.46 -4.91
N GLY A 113 -3.63 7.34 -4.72
CA GLY A 113 -3.02 6.46 -3.74
C GLY A 113 -3.34 6.86 -2.30
N ALA A 114 -3.29 8.15 -1.98
CA ALA A 114 -3.66 8.67 -0.66
C ALA A 114 -5.15 8.43 -0.35
N VAL A 115 -6.03 8.78 -1.30
CA VAL A 115 -7.48 8.57 -1.19
C VAL A 115 -7.79 7.08 -1.03
N GLY A 116 -7.14 6.23 -1.83
CA GLY A 116 -7.26 4.78 -1.70
C GLY A 116 -6.88 4.31 -0.30
N ALA A 117 -5.76 4.78 0.25
CA ALA A 117 -5.30 4.36 1.58
C ALA A 117 -6.25 4.76 2.71
N VAL A 118 -6.87 5.94 2.60
CA VAL A 118 -7.91 6.35 3.54
C VAL A 118 -9.11 5.41 3.43
N ILE A 119 -9.61 5.15 2.21
CA ILE A 119 -10.72 4.22 1.99
C ILE A 119 -10.41 2.83 2.56
N GLY A 120 -9.24 2.27 2.23
CA GLY A 120 -8.81 0.96 2.71
C GLY A 120 -8.72 0.88 4.24
N SER A 121 -8.29 1.96 4.89
CA SER A 121 -8.22 2.04 6.36
C SER A 121 -9.60 1.89 7.01
N TYR A 122 -10.61 2.60 6.48
CA TYR A 122 -11.97 2.53 7.00
C TYR A 122 -12.65 1.20 6.66
N VAL A 123 -12.46 0.70 5.44
CA VAL A 123 -13.01 -0.60 5.01
C VAL A 123 -12.44 -1.73 5.87
N GLY A 124 -11.13 -1.77 6.11
CA GLY A 124 -10.49 -2.78 6.97
C GLY A 124 -10.94 -2.67 8.43
N LEU A 125 -11.19 -1.46 8.94
CA LEU A 125 -11.75 -1.27 10.28
C LEU A 125 -13.19 -1.81 10.38
N LEU A 126 -14.04 -1.49 9.41
CA LEU A 126 -15.44 -1.93 9.38
C LEU A 126 -15.53 -3.45 9.20
N ALA A 127 -14.70 -4.02 8.33
CA ALA A 127 -14.62 -5.46 8.10
C ALA A 127 -14.24 -6.20 9.40
N ARG A 128 -13.20 -5.76 10.12
CA ARG A 128 -12.80 -6.35 11.40
C ARG A 128 -13.93 -6.26 12.43
N LYS A 129 -14.54 -5.09 12.60
CA LYS A 129 -15.67 -4.91 13.53
C LYS A 129 -16.85 -5.83 13.18
N SER A 130 -17.14 -5.98 11.89
CA SER A 130 -18.23 -6.85 11.43
C SER A 130 -17.90 -8.32 11.70
N VAL A 131 -16.73 -8.80 11.30
CA VAL A 131 -16.32 -10.20 11.45
C VAL A 131 -16.27 -10.61 12.92
N THR A 132 -15.68 -9.79 13.79
CA THR A 132 -15.62 -10.08 15.23
C THR A 132 -17.02 -10.14 15.85
N LYS A 133 -17.94 -9.25 15.43
CA LYS A 133 -19.33 -9.28 15.90
C LYS A 133 -20.13 -10.49 15.39
N THR A 134 -19.92 -10.91 14.15
CA THR A 134 -20.75 -11.95 13.53
C THR A 134 -20.23 -13.37 13.76
N THR A 135 -18.91 -13.55 13.89
CA THR A 135 -18.30 -14.89 13.92
C THR A 135 -17.64 -15.24 15.26
N GLY A 136 -17.40 -14.27 16.14
CA GLY A 136 -16.67 -14.49 17.39
C GLY A 136 -15.21 -14.95 17.21
N LEU A 137 -14.68 -14.91 15.97
CA LEU A 137 -13.31 -15.28 15.66
C LEU A 137 -12.31 -14.39 16.40
N ARG A 138 -11.22 -15.00 16.85
CA ARG A 138 -10.12 -14.30 17.52
C ARG A 138 -9.45 -13.34 16.53
N ASP A 139 -9.27 -12.10 16.96
CA ASP A 139 -8.66 -10.98 16.20
C ASP A 139 -7.36 -11.34 15.43
N PRO A 140 -6.46 -12.22 15.93
CA PRO A 140 -5.24 -12.60 15.22
C PRO A 140 -5.47 -13.39 13.91
N LEU A 141 -6.52 -14.22 13.84
CA LEU A 141 -6.80 -15.01 12.63
C LEU A 141 -7.38 -14.13 11.51
N VAL A 142 -8.21 -13.16 11.89
CA VAL A 142 -8.77 -12.17 10.96
C VAL A 142 -7.65 -11.29 10.41
N ALA A 143 -6.71 -10.86 11.27
CA ALA A 143 -5.55 -10.09 10.85
C ALA A 143 -4.64 -10.86 9.87
N LEU A 144 -4.43 -12.16 10.08
CA LEU A 144 -3.66 -13.02 9.17
C LEU A 144 -4.31 -13.13 7.78
N ALA A 145 -5.64 -13.26 7.73
CA ALA A 145 -6.37 -13.32 6.47
C ALA A 145 -6.30 -11.97 5.72
N GLU A 146 -6.39 -10.85 6.45
CA GLU A 146 -6.21 -9.50 5.89
C GLU A 146 -4.81 -9.32 5.30
N ASP A 147 -3.76 -9.76 6.01
CA ASP A 147 -2.38 -9.70 5.54
C ASP A 147 -2.18 -10.50 4.23
N ALA A 148 -2.71 -11.73 4.18
CA ALA A 148 -2.66 -12.57 2.99
C ALA A 148 -3.38 -11.92 1.80
N ALA A 149 -4.54 -11.31 2.03
CA ALA A 149 -5.30 -10.62 0.99
C ALA A 149 -4.55 -9.39 0.46
N VAL A 150 -3.92 -8.60 1.34
CA VAL A 150 -3.14 -7.42 0.95
C VAL A 150 -1.93 -7.81 0.10
N ILE A 151 -1.19 -8.86 0.50
CA ILE A 151 -0.04 -9.36 -0.25
C ILE A 151 -0.48 -9.87 -1.63
N ALA A 152 -1.47 -10.77 -1.67
CA ALA A 152 -1.96 -11.36 -2.91
C ALA A 152 -2.52 -10.29 -3.86
N GLY A 153 -3.34 -9.37 -3.34
CA GLY A 153 -3.92 -8.26 -4.08
C GLY A 153 -2.86 -7.33 -4.66
N THR A 154 -1.88 -6.93 -3.86
CA THR A 154 -0.80 -6.02 -4.29
C THR A 154 0.03 -6.66 -5.39
N THR A 155 0.41 -7.92 -5.20
CA THR A 155 1.20 -8.67 -6.18
C THR A 155 0.45 -8.79 -7.51
N LYS A 156 -0.85 -9.09 -7.47
CA LYS A 156 -1.71 -9.17 -8.66
C LYS A 156 -1.84 -7.81 -9.36
N VAL A 157 -2.03 -6.72 -8.62
CA VAL A 157 -2.15 -5.38 -9.22
C VAL A 157 -0.83 -4.95 -9.88
N LEU A 158 0.31 -5.19 -9.21
CA LEU A 158 1.64 -4.89 -9.77
C LEU A 158 1.99 -5.73 -10.99
N THR A 159 1.52 -6.98 -11.07
CA THR A 159 1.83 -7.90 -12.18
C THR A 159 0.80 -7.89 -13.30
N SER A 160 -0.38 -7.28 -13.08
CA SER A 160 -1.39 -7.12 -14.11
C SER A 160 -0.86 -6.24 -15.25
N ARG A 161 -1.04 -6.72 -16.50
CA ARG A 161 -0.66 -5.99 -17.71
C ARG A 161 -1.68 -4.90 -17.98
#